data_AF-A0A4S4LBS8-F1
#
_entry.id   AF-A0A4S4LBS8-F1
#
_cell.length_a   1.000
_cell.length_b   1.000
_cell.length_c   1.000
_cell.angle_alpha   90.00
_cell.angle_beta   90.00
_cell.angle_gamma   90.00
#
_symmetry.space_group_name_H-M   'P 1'
#
loop_
_entity.id
_entity.type
_entity.pdbx_description
1 polymer ?
#
loop_
_entity_poly.entity_id
_entity_poly.type
_entity_poly.pdbx_seq_one_letter_code
_entity_poly.pdbx_strand_id
1 'polypeptide(L)'
;MHKVIQSCASQVRGEIKGNAASLIVANYFVGVRKNGIQERVAMLLNNLMFVFKDPETRSEPFQHPIFQDLLNKQWFNKPNGDGIICKSYYTKPHVPIPMLALMLTTVQSSLEEYNTGNYTQISFSRLAYELKYCQNLVSINAFATQVKANNYVPQVLKRMTKAAFEHVGVPQDENGLVSMLTSNDFEAAKLVVFSDEE
;
A
#
# COMPACT_ATOMS: atom_id res chain seq x y z
N MET A 1 1.05 27.25 -2.66
CA MET A 1 0.62 25.85 -2.95
C MET A 1 1.74 24.81 -2.82
N HIS A 2 2.93 25.00 -3.42
CA HIS A 2 4.02 24.00 -3.39
C HIS A 2 4.47 23.54 -1.97
N LYS A 3 4.62 24.47 -1.02
CA LYS A 3 5.02 24.15 0.37
C LYS A 3 3.98 23.29 1.12
N VAL A 4 2.70 23.48 0.84
CA VAL A 4 1.60 22.74 1.48
C VAL A 4 1.57 21.30 0.96
N ILE A 5 1.70 21.11 -0.36
CA ILE A 5 1.76 19.77 -0.98
C ILE A 5 2.98 19.00 -0.47
N GLN A 6 4.14 19.65 -0.35
CA GLN A 6 5.35 19.02 0.19
C GLN A 6 5.23 18.66 1.68
N SER A 7 4.58 19.52 2.46
CA SER A 7 4.30 19.27 3.88
C SER A 7 3.36 18.08 4.06
N CYS A 8 2.23 18.05 3.35
CA CYS A 8 1.29 16.91 3.35
C CYS A 8 1.97 15.62 2.92
N ALA A 9 2.76 15.64 1.84
CA ALA A 9 3.48 14.45 1.37
C ALA A 9 4.53 13.97 2.38
N SER A 10 5.17 14.87 3.11
CA SER A 10 6.14 14.53 4.16
C SER A 10 5.46 13.93 5.38
N GLN A 11 4.30 14.46 5.75
CA GLN A 11 3.46 13.93 6.83
C GLN A 11 3.00 12.50 6.52
N VAL A 12 2.40 12.27 5.34
CA VAL A 12 1.97 10.93 4.92
C VAL A 12 3.12 9.93 4.89
N ARG A 13 4.32 10.36 4.43
CA ARG A 13 5.53 9.53 4.47
C ARG A 13 5.97 9.17 5.89
N GLY A 14 5.91 10.13 6.82
CA GLY A 14 6.23 9.89 8.23
C GLY A 14 5.24 8.91 8.88
N GLU A 15 3.96 9.08 8.60
CA GLU A 15 2.88 8.24 9.13
C GLU A 15 3.00 6.80 8.64
N ILE A 16 3.11 6.58 7.32
CA ILE A 16 3.24 5.21 6.78
C ILE A 16 4.51 4.52 7.29
N LYS A 17 5.60 5.28 7.44
CA LYS A 17 6.86 4.78 7.99
C LYS A 17 6.70 4.36 9.45
N GLY A 18 6.09 5.20 10.29
CA GLY A 18 5.81 4.86 11.69
C GLY A 18 4.89 3.65 11.83
N ASN A 19 3.86 3.56 10.98
CA ASN A 19 2.95 2.42 10.92
C ASN A 19 3.70 1.14 10.58
N ALA A 20 4.51 1.13 9.52
CA ALA A 20 5.32 -0.03 9.13
C ALA A 20 6.32 -0.43 10.21
N ALA A 21 7.01 0.53 10.84
CA ALA A 21 7.96 0.27 11.93
C ALA A 21 7.29 -0.46 13.11
N SER A 22 6.08 -0.07 13.50
CA SER A 22 5.32 -0.77 14.55
C SER A 22 4.92 -2.19 14.12
N LEU A 23 4.53 -2.36 12.86
CA LEU A 23 4.01 -3.62 12.35
C LEU A 23 5.10 -4.67 12.14
N ILE A 24 6.32 -4.30 11.74
CA ILE A 24 7.42 -5.27 11.59
C ILE A 24 7.77 -5.94 12.91
N VAL A 25 7.69 -5.22 14.03
CA VAL A 25 7.96 -5.81 15.35
C VAL A 25 6.90 -6.85 15.68
N ALA A 26 5.62 -6.52 15.45
CA ALA A 26 4.49 -7.41 15.70
C ALA A 26 4.39 -8.61 14.74
N ASN A 27 4.95 -8.51 13.54
CA ASN A 27 4.81 -9.53 12.51
C ASN A 27 6.06 -10.41 12.33
N TYR A 28 7.26 -9.82 12.46
CA TYR A 28 8.50 -10.51 12.10
C TYR A 28 9.40 -10.84 13.28
N PHE A 29 9.27 -10.11 14.40
CA PHE A 29 10.16 -10.25 15.55
C PHE A 29 9.51 -10.94 16.75
N VAL A 30 8.24 -11.34 16.65
CA VAL A 30 7.56 -12.11 17.69
C VAL A 30 8.28 -13.44 17.90
N GLY A 31 8.66 -13.72 19.14
CA GLY A 31 9.41 -14.92 19.51
C GLY A 31 10.90 -14.91 19.12
N VAL A 32 11.37 -13.88 18.40
CA VAL A 32 12.78 -13.73 18.03
C VAL A 32 13.54 -13.10 19.20
N ARG A 33 14.60 -13.76 19.65
CA ARG A 33 15.50 -13.21 20.67
C ARG A 33 16.22 -11.98 20.11
N LYS A 34 16.58 -11.02 20.98
CA LYS A 34 17.24 -9.76 20.57
C LYS A 34 18.48 -9.99 19.68
N ASN A 35 19.31 -10.99 20.00
CA ASN A 35 20.50 -11.33 19.21
C ASN A 35 20.19 -12.03 17.86
N GLY A 36 18.97 -12.53 17.67
CA GLY A 36 18.51 -13.13 16.40
C GLY A 36 17.82 -12.17 15.45
N ILE A 37 17.58 -10.90 15.85
CA ILE A 37 16.90 -9.91 15.01
C ILE A 37 17.67 -9.65 13.71
N GLN A 38 19.01 -9.54 13.81
CA GLN A 38 19.86 -9.30 12.63
C GLN A 38 19.71 -10.42 11.59
N GLU A 39 19.79 -11.67 12.04
CA GLU A 39 19.65 -12.85 11.18
C GLU A 39 18.25 -12.91 10.56
N ARG A 40 17.21 -12.64 11.35
CA ARG A 40 15.83 -12.58 10.86
C ARG A 40 15.65 -11.50 9.80
N VAL A 41 16.19 -10.30 10.01
CA VAL A 41 16.13 -9.19 9.04
C VAL A 41 16.89 -9.54 7.77
N ALA A 42 18.10 -10.11 7.88
CA ALA A 42 18.88 -10.54 6.72
C ALA A 42 18.12 -11.57 5.87
N MET A 43 17.49 -12.56 6.53
CA MET A 43 16.63 -13.54 5.86
C MET A 43 15.45 -12.88 5.14
N LEU A 44 14.73 -11.98 5.82
CA LEU A 44 13.55 -11.32 5.27
C LEU A 44 13.87 -10.42 4.07
N LEU A 45 14.98 -9.69 4.13
CA LEU A 45 15.43 -8.81 3.04
C LEU A 45 15.99 -9.58 1.85
N ASN A 46 16.56 -10.78 2.08
CA ASN A 46 17.08 -11.62 1.02
C ASN A 46 15.98 -12.01 0.04
N ASN A 47 16.15 -11.67 -1.25
CA ASN A 47 15.18 -11.97 -2.32
C ASN A 47 13.73 -11.61 -1.97
N LEU A 48 13.54 -10.52 -1.22
CA LEU A 48 12.24 -10.00 -0.77
C LEU A 48 11.39 -11.05 -0.02
N MET A 49 11.98 -11.94 0.79
CA MET A 49 11.23 -12.97 1.52
C MET A 49 10.09 -12.43 2.39
N PHE A 50 10.20 -11.19 2.87
CA PHE A 50 9.12 -10.52 3.61
C PHE A 50 7.81 -10.34 2.82
N VAL A 51 7.80 -10.53 1.49
CA VAL A 51 6.55 -10.37 0.72
C VAL A 51 5.63 -11.59 0.78
N PHE A 52 6.17 -12.75 1.12
CA PHE A 52 5.46 -14.03 1.10
C PHE A 52 4.62 -14.20 2.36
N LYS A 53 3.46 -14.85 2.25
CA LYS A 53 2.59 -15.14 3.38
C LYS A 53 3.32 -15.88 4.50
N ASP A 54 4.13 -16.86 4.10
CA ASP A 54 5.14 -17.47 4.94
C ASP A 54 6.52 -17.25 4.29
N PRO A 55 7.39 -16.42 4.90
CA PRO A 55 8.73 -16.15 4.40
C PRO A 55 9.59 -17.41 4.24
N GLU A 56 9.45 -18.41 5.12
CA GLU A 56 10.30 -19.62 5.14
C GLU A 56 10.00 -20.50 3.92
N THR A 57 8.72 -20.78 3.67
CA THR A 57 8.28 -21.60 2.53
C THR A 57 8.15 -20.83 1.23
N ARG A 58 8.30 -19.49 1.28
CA ARG A 58 8.07 -18.58 0.14
C ARG A 58 6.70 -18.82 -0.53
N SER A 59 5.68 -19.09 0.28
CA SER A 59 4.33 -19.34 -0.20
C SER A 59 3.54 -18.05 -0.40
N GLU A 60 2.66 -18.03 -1.41
CA GLU A 60 1.68 -16.96 -1.62
C GLU A 60 2.29 -15.54 -1.62
N PRO A 61 3.05 -15.16 -2.67
CA PRO A 61 3.68 -13.83 -2.75
C PRO A 61 2.66 -12.69 -2.63
N PHE A 62 3.10 -11.62 -1.97
CA PHE A 62 2.36 -10.39 -1.64
C PHE A 62 1.21 -10.56 -0.62
N GLN A 63 1.08 -11.73 0.01
CA GLN A 63 -0.01 -12.02 0.95
C GLN A 63 0.44 -12.10 2.41
N HIS A 64 1.62 -11.60 2.77
CA HIS A 64 2.00 -11.45 4.18
C HIS A 64 1.00 -10.53 4.93
N PRO A 65 0.48 -10.93 6.11
CA PRO A 65 -0.53 -10.15 6.86
C PRO A 65 -0.18 -8.67 7.07
N ILE A 66 1.11 -8.39 7.27
CA ILE A 66 1.64 -7.02 7.41
C ILE A 66 1.13 -6.04 6.32
N PHE A 67 0.92 -6.48 5.08
CA PHE A 67 0.46 -5.58 4.01
C PHE A 67 -1.01 -5.20 4.17
N GLN A 68 -1.85 -6.14 4.62
CA GLN A 68 -3.24 -5.82 4.96
C GLN A 68 -3.30 -4.94 6.20
N ASP A 69 -2.49 -5.24 7.22
CA ASP A 69 -2.42 -4.43 8.44
C ASP A 69 -1.96 -3.01 8.14
N LEU A 70 -0.95 -2.85 7.27
CA LEU A 70 -0.45 -1.55 6.86
C LEU A 70 -1.49 -0.80 6.02
N LEU A 71 -2.17 -1.47 5.10
CA LEU A 71 -3.26 -0.89 4.30
C LEU A 71 -4.37 -0.37 5.22
N ASN A 72 -4.79 -1.19 6.18
CA ASN A 72 -5.82 -0.86 7.15
C ASN A 72 -5.39 0.32 8.03
N LYS A 73 -4.20 0.23 8.65
CA LYS A 73 -3.71 1.26 9.57
C LYS A 73 -3.47 2.61 8.89
N GLN A 74 -3.03 2.61 7.64
CA GLN A 74 -2.70 3.83 6.91
C GLN A 74 -3.91 4.47 6.21
N TRP A 75 -4.71 3.69 5.49
CA TRP A 75 -5.77 4.24 4.62
C TRP A 75 -7.18 3.85 5.06
N PHE A 76 -7.37 2.70 5.71
CA PHE A 76 -8.69 2.22 6.16
C PHE A 76 -8.78 2.17 7.68
N ASN A 77 -8.30 3.21 8.37
CA ASN A 77 -8.22 3.22 9.84
C ASN A 77 -9.56 3.56 10.52
N LYS A 78 -10.52 4.07 9.75
CA LYS A 78 -11.86 4.45 10.19
C LYS A 78 -12.82 4.48 9.00
N PRO A 79 -14.16 4.46 9.23
CA PRO A 79 -15.15 4.51 8.16
C PRO A 79 -15.06 5.74 7.24
N ASN A 80 -14.44 6.83 7.69
CA ASN A 80 -14.16 8.05 6.92
C ASN A 80 -12.65 8.23 6.67
N GLY A 81 -11.89 7.14 6.58
CA GLY A 81 -10.46 7.17 6.30
C GLY A 81 -10.16 7.50 4.83
N ASP A 82 -8.90 7.82 4.55
CA ASP A 82 -8.43 8.21 3.22
C ASP A 82 -8.76 7.19 2.13
N GLY A 83 -8.72 5.89 2.45
CA GLY A 83 -9.06 4.79 1.55
C GLY A 83 -10.54 4.74 1.17
N ILE A 84 -11.43 5.24 2.03
CA ILE A 84 -12.86 5.35 1.74
C ILE A 84 -13.16 6.63 0.98
N ILE A 85 -12.59 7.76 1.41
CA ILE A 85 -12.76 9.07 0.74
C ILE A 85 -12.23 8.98 -0.69
N CYS A 86 -11.09 8.31 -0.89
CA CYS A 86 -10.46 8.19 -2.20
C CYS A 86 -11.01 7.04 -3.06
N LYS A 87 -12.09 6.35 -2.64
CA LYS A 87 -12.69 5.25 -3.43
C LYS A 87 -13.01 5.70 -4.86
N SER A 88 -13.47 6.94 -5.03
CA SER A 88 -13.82 7.54 -6.32
C SER A 88 -12.63 7.82 -7.24
N TYR A 89 -11.41 7.90 -6.70
CA TYR A 89 -10.19 8.14 -7.48
C TYR A 89 -9.53 6.85 -7.99
N TYR A 90 -9.96 5.68 -7.51
CA TYR A 90 -9.43 4.43 -8.03
C TYR A 90 -10.06 4.12 -9.39
N THR A 91 -9.23 4.14 -10.44
CA THR A 91 -9.64 3.78 -11.82
C THR A 91 -10.10 2.31 -11.92
N LYS A 92 -9.79 1.49 -10.91
CA LYS A 92 -10.22 0.10 -10.75
C LYS A 92 -10.69 -0.11 -9.32
N PRO A 93 -11.64 -1.02 -9.04
CA PRO A 93 -12.19 -1.22 -7.69
C PRO A 93 -11.24 -2.00 -6.76
N HIS A 94 -9.93 -1.89 -6.97
CA HIS A 94 -8.91 -2.56 -6.16
C HIS A 94 -7.66 -1.69 -5.98
N VAL A 95 -6.92 -1.97 -4.90
CA VAL A 95 -5.61 -1.39 -4.57
C VAL A 95 -4.72 -1.40 -5.82
N PRO A 96 -4.12 -0.26 -6.19
CA PRO A 96 -3.27 -0.18 -7.38
C PRO A 96 -1.88 -0.77 -7.09
N ILE A 97 -1.23 -1.35 -8.10
CA ILE A 97 0.15 -1.87 -8.01
C ILE A 97 1.15 -0.85 -7.41
N PRO A 98 1.11 0.44 -7.79
CA PRO A 98 1.89 1.50 -7.13
C PRO A 98 1.74 1.55 -5.60
N MET A 99 0.53 1.34 -5.07
CA MET A 99 0.31 1.33 -3.62
C MET A 99 0.94 0.09 -2.98
N LEU A 100 0.85 -1.08 -3.62
CA LEU A 100 1.56 -2.28 -3.17
C LEU A 100 3.08 -2.06 -3.17
N ALA A 101 3.63 -1.46 -4.23
CA ALA A 101 5.06 -1.12 -4.30
C ALA A 101 5.49 -0.17 -3.17
N LEU A 102 4.67 0.85 -2.85
CA LEU A 102 4.91 1.76 -1.74
C LEU A 102 4.92 1.01 -0.39
N MET A 103 3.97 0.12 -0.15
CA MET A 103 3.93 -0.71 1.06
C MET A 103 5.17 -1.60 1.18
N LEU A 104 5.57 -2.26 0.09
CA LEU A 104 6.80 -3.07 0.04
C LEU A 104 8.03 -2.24 0.41
N THR A 105 8.19 -1.07 -0.21
CA THR A 105 9.34 -0.19 0.06
C THR A 105 9.35 0.33 1.49
N THR A 106 8.18 0.60 2.08
CA THR A 106 8.08 1.09 3.45
C THR A 106 8.39 -0.02 4.47
N VAL A 107 7.92 -1.25 4.24
CA VAL A 107 8.27 -2.42 5.05
C VAL A 107 9.76 -2.72 4.93
N GLN A 108 10.30 -2.75 3.71
CA GLN A 108 11.72 -2.93 3.45
C GLN A 108 12.57 -1.89 4.17
N SER A 109 12.21 -0.60 4.08
CA SER A 109 12.88 0.48 4.81
C SER A 109 12.86 0.25 6.31
N SER A 110 11.77 -0.29 6.87
CA SER A 110 11.63 -0.51 8.31
C SER A 110 12.45 -1.73 8.78
N LEU A 111 12.54 -2.76 7.96
CA LEU A 111 13.44 -3.89 8.23
C LEU A 111 14.91 -3.44 8.21
N GLU A 112 15.29 -2.56 7.28
CA GLU A 112 16.66 -2.03 7.17
C GLU A 112 17.11 -1.22 8.40
N GLU A 113 16.17 -0.63 9.16
CA GLU A 113 16.49 0.03 10.44
C GLU A 113 17.02 -0.95 11.50
N TYR A 114 16.84 -2.25 11.30
CA TYR A 114 17.31 -3.31 12.19
C TYR A 114 18.44 -4.16 11.57
N ASN A 115 19.09 -3.69 10.49
CA ASN A 115 20.09 -4.47 9.75
C ASN A 115 21.35 -4.82 10.59
N THR A 116 21.59 -4.13 11.70
CA THR A 116 22.67 -4.41 12.66
C THR A 116 22.19 -5.18 13.90
N GLY A 117 20.92 -5.61 13.92
CA GLY A 117 20.26 -6.19 15.09
C GLY A 117 19.77 -5.18 16.12
N ASN A 118 20.15 -3.90 16.00
CA ASN A 118 19.65 -2.81 16.83
C ASN A 118 18.91 -1.77 15.97
N TYR A 119 17.87 -1.15 16.54
CA TYR A 119 17.14 -0.09 15.87
C TYR A 119 18.05 1.11 15.58
N THR A 120 18.12 1.51 14.32
CA THR A 120 18.77 2.72 13.84
C THR A 120 17.79 3.43 12.93
N GLN A 121 17.37 4.65 13.31
CA GLN A 121 16.40 5.40 12.52
C GLN A 121 16.97 5.75 11.14
N ILE A 122 16.23 5.41 10.08
CA ILE A 122 16.59 5.75 8.70
C ILE A 122 15.53 6.69 8.14
N SER A 123 15.98 7.78 7.50
CA SER A 123 15.08 8.75 6.87
C SER A 123 14.34 8.11 5.69
N PHE A 124 13.01 8.01 5.80
CA PHE A 124 12.13 7.60 4.70
C PHE A 124 11.85 8.77 3.76
N SER A 125 12.87 9.13 2.98
CA SER A 125 12.81 10.21 2.00
C SER A 125 12.77 9.69 0.57
N ARG A 126 12.24 10.50 -0.36
CA ARG A 126 12.29 10.19 -1.78
C ARG A 126 13.72 9.94 -2.25
N LEU A 127 14.66 10.80 -1.88
CA LEU A 127 16.08 10.66 -2.24
C LEU A 127 16.67 9.31 -1.82
N ALA A 128 16.26 8.78 -0.66
CA ALA A 128 16.78 7.51 -0.16
C ALA A 128 16.08 6.27 -0.74
N TYR A 129 14.78 6.36 -1.04
CA TYR A 129 13.94 5.18 -1.34
C TYR A 129 13.23 5.20 -2.70
N GLU A 130 13.40 6.25 -3.53
CA GLU A 130 12.83 6.28 -4.89
C GLU A 130 13.35 5.13 -5.75
N LEU A 131 14.65 4.86 -5.71
CA LEU A 131 15.23 3.74 -6.46
C LEU A 131 14.60 2.40 -6.04
N LYS A 132 14.46 2.16 -4.73
CA LYS A 132 13.86 0.93 -4.19
C LYS A 132 12.38 0.81 -4.53
N TYR A 133 11.63 1.93 -4.47
CA TYR A 133 10.25 1.99 -4.95
C TYR A 133 10.14 1.62 -6.42
N CYS A 134 10.97 2.20 -7.29
CA CYS A 134 10.99 1.87 -8.72
C CYS A 134 11.36 0.40 -8.97
N GLN A 135 12.36 -0.13 -8.25
CA GLN A 135 12.75 -1.54 -8.33
C GLN A 135 11.60 -2.47 -7.91
N ASN A 136 10.96 -2.22 -6.76
CA ASN A 136 9.80 -2.98 -6.29
C ASN A 136 8.65 -2.92 -7.29
N LEU A 137 8.40 -1.74 -7.87
CA LEU A 137 7.37 -1.54 -8.90
C LEU A 137 7.67 -2.36 -10.16
N VAL A 138 8.92 -2.36 -10.63
CA VAL A 138 9.35 -3.19 -11.77
C VAL A 138 9.21 -4.67 -11.45
N SER A 139 9.64 -5.12 -10.27
CA SER A 139 9.54 -6.51 -9.84
C SER A 139 8.09 -7.00 -9.76
N ILE A 140 7.17 -6.20 -9.20
CA ILE A 140 5.75 -6.55 -9.14
C ILE A 140 5.16 -6.65 -10.56
N ASN A 141 5.45 -5.68 -11.44
CA ASN A 141 4.93 -5.70 -12.80
C ASN A 141 5.49 -6.86 -13.64
N ALA A 142 6.78 -7.17 -13.50
CA ALA A 142 7.40 -8.30 -14.15
C ALA A 142 6.77 -9.61 -13.68
N PHE A 143 6.57 -9.78 -12.37
CA PHE A 143 5.88 -10.93 -11.81
C PHE A 143 4.43 -11.02 -12.32
N ALA A 144 3.67 -9.92 -12.25
CA ALA A 144 2.29 -9.86 -12.74
C ALA A 144 2.17 -10.24 -14.22
N THR A 145 3.17 -9.88 -15.03
CA THR A 145 3.25 -10.26 -16.44
C THR A 145 3.49 -11.77 -16.60
N GLN A 146 4.41 -12.35 -15.83
CA GLN A 146 4.72 -13.78 -15.87
C GLN A 146 3.52 -14.65 -15.43
N VAL A 147 2.78 -14.22 -14.41
CA VAL A 147 1.62 -14.97 -13.89
C VAL A 147 0.28 -14.48 -14.46
N LYS A 148 0.30 -13.73 -15.56
CA LYS A 148 -0.89 -13.09 -16.14
C LYS A 148 -1.99 -14.10 -16.47
N ALA A 149 -1.63 -15.28 -16.99
CA ALA A 149 -2.57 -16.36 -17.30
C ALA A 149 -3.39 -16.82 -16.07
N ASN A 150 -2.80 -16.72 -14.87
CA ASN A 150 -3.43 -17.11 -13.61
C ASN A 150 -4.19 -15.95 -12.95
N ASN A 151 -4.10 -14.74 -13.51
CA ASN A 151 -4.68 -13.52 -12.96
C ASN A 151 -4.36 -13.30 -11.46
N TYR A 152 -3.17 -13.75 -11.02
CA TYR A 152 -2.85 -13.87 -9.59
C TYR A 152 -2.76 -12.49 -8.90
N VAL A 153 -1.94 -11.58 -9.44
CA VAL A 153 -1.73 -10.25 -8.80
C VAL A 153 -3.04 -9.45 -8.72
N PRO A 154 -3.87 -9.36 -9.78
CA PRO A 154 -5.18 -8.73 -9.67
C PRO A 154 -6.10 -9.38 -8.62
N GLN A 155 -6.07 -10.70 -8.47
CA GLN A 155 -6.84 -11.39 -7.43
C GLN A 155 -6.36 -11.06 -6.02
N VAL A 156 -5.05 -11.01 -5.79
CA VAL A 156 -4.48 -10.59 -4.49
C VAL A 156 -4.92 -9.17 -4.15
N LEU A 157 -4.80 -8.23 -5.09
CA LEU A 157 -5.20 -6.84 -4.89
C LEU A 157 -6.70 -6.70 -4.64
N LYS A 158 -7.54 -7.46 -5.35
CA LYS A 158 -8.99 -7.50 -5.12
C LYS A 158 -9.33 -8.01 -3.71
N ARG A 159 -8.67 -9.08 -3.26
CA ARG A 159 -8.84 -9.62 -1.89
C ARG A 159 -8.42 -8.62 -0.83
N MET A 160 -7.26 -7.97 -0.99
CA MET A 160 -6.78 -6.95 -0.06
C MET A 160 -7.77 -5.79 0.06
N THR A 161 -8.35 -5.40 -1.07
CA THR A 161 -9.31 -4.30 -1.12
C THR A 161 -10.59 -4.67 -0.39
N LYS A 162 -11.17 -5.83 -0.71
CA LYS A 162 -12.36 -6.34 -0.04
C LYS A 162 -12.16 -6.40 1.48
N ALA A 163 -11.03 -6.97 1.94
CA ALA A 163 -10.71 -7.06 3.36
C ALA A 163 -10.55 -5.67 4.02
N ALA A 164 -10.03 -4.68 3.31
CA ALA A 164 -9.89 -3.32 3.84
C ALA A 164 -11.25 -2.61 4.02
N PHE A 165 -12.17 -2.81 3.07
CA PHE A 165 -13.55 -2.31 3.17
C PHE A 165 -14.31 -3.01 4.32
N GLU A 166 -14.19 -4.32 4.42
CA GLU A 166 -14.75 -5.11 5.53
C GLU A 166 -14.22 -4.65 6.90
N HIS A 167 -12.91 -4.34 6.98
CA HIS A 167 -12.27 -3.86 8.21
C HIS A 167 -12.92 -2.58 8.78
N VAL A 168 -13.43 -1.70 7.93
CA VAL A 168 -14.14 -0.48 8.35
C VAL A 168 -15.66 -0.61 8.32
N GLY A 169 -16.18 -1.84 8.16
CA GLY A 169 -17.63 -2.11 8.18
C GLY A 169 -18.38 -1.65 6.94
N VAL A 170 -17.70 -1.42 5.82
CA VAL A 170 -18.32 -0.99 4.55
C VAL A 170 -18.33 -2.19 3.59
N PRO A 171 -19.50 -2.71 3.18
CA PRO A 171 -19.55 -3.79 2.18
C PRO A 171 -19.02 -3.30 0.83
N GLN A 172 -18.17 -4.08 0.15
CA GLN A 172 -17.91 -3.86 -1.27
C GLN A 172 -19.09 -4.40 -2.09
N ASP A 173 -19.73 -3.52 -2.85
CA ASP A 173 -20.64 -3.88 -3.93
C ASP A 173 -19.85 -4.48 -5.10
N GLU A 174 -20.28 -5.65 -5.60
CA GLU A 174 -19.56 -6.42 -6.62
C GLU A 174 -19.34 -5.65 -7.94
N ASN A 175 -20.04 -4.53 -8.13
CA ASN A 175 -20.04 -3.69 -9.33
C ASN A 175 -19.24 -2.36 -9.21
N GLY A 176 -18.60 -2.08 -8.06
CA GLY A 176 -17.40 -1.24 -7.96
C GLY A 176 -17.46 0.26 -8.30
N LEU A 177 -18.53 0.84 -8.85
CA LEU A 177 -18.59 2.27 -9.20
C LEU A 177 -20.00 2.83 -8.97
N VAL A 178 -20.24 3.46 -7.81
CA VAL A 178 -21.33 4.43 -7.71
C VAL A 178 -20.77 5.74 -8.27
N SER A 179 -21.21 6.10 -9.48
CA SER A 179 -21.01 7.46 -9.99
C SER A 179 -21.67 8.43 -9.00
N MET A 180 -20.88 9.30 -8.36
CA MET A 180 -21.44 10.37 -7.52
C MET A 180 -22.21 11.40 -8.34
N LEU A 181 -21.96 11.46 -9.66
CA LEU A 181 -22.75 12.22 -10.61
C LEU A 181 -23.87 11.33 -11.14
N THR A 182 -25.09 11.69 -10.77
CA THR A 182 -26.31 11.07 -11.26
C THR A 182 -26.59 11.52 -12.69
N SER A 183 -27.49 10.85 -13.40
CA SER A 183 -27.98 11.32 -14.70
C SER A 183 -28.49 12.77 -14.65
N ASN A 184 -28.99 13.22 -13.50
CA ASN A 184 -29.45 14.58 -13.30
C ASN A 184 -28.31 15.61 -13.34
N ASP A 185 -27.11 15.25 -12.86
CA ASP A 185 -25.94 16.14 -12.89
C ASP A 185 -25.39 16.29 -14.31
N PHE A 186 -25.49 15.23 -15.13
CA PHE A 186 -25.14 15.29 -16.56
C PHE A 186 -26.13 16.12 -17.38
N GLU A 187 -27.43 16.01 -17.09
CA GLU A 187 -28.43 16.86 -17.74
C GLU A 187 -28.32 18.32 -17.29
N ALA A 188 -27.99 18.58 -16.02
CA ALA A 188 -27.69 19.94 -15.54
C ALA A 188 -26.49 20.55 -16.27
N ALA A 189 -25.45 19.76 -16.56
CA ALA A 189 -24.29 20.23 -17.31
C ALA A 189 -24.59 20.55 -18.79
N LYS A 190 -25.51 19.82 -19.43
CA LYS A 190 -25.95 20.11 -20.81
C LYS A 190 -26.73 21.41 -20.93
N LEU A 191 -27.33 21.89 -19.84
CA LEU A 191 -28.08 23.14 -19.79
C LEU A 191 -27.18 24.36 -19.57
N VAL A 192 -25.89 24.16 -19.23
CA VAL A 192 -24.93 25.24 -19.13
C VAL A 192 -24.44 25.61 -20.52
N VAL A 193 -25.07 26.62 -21.11
CA VAL A 193 -24.55 27.31 -22.29
C VAL A 193 -23.51 28.32 -21.78
N PHE A 194 -22.23 28.07 -22.05
CA PHE A 194 -21.22 29.10 -21.91
C PHE A 194 -21.43 30.08 -23.06
N SER A 195 -21.98 31.24 -22.75
CA SER A 195 -21.96 32.38 -23.66
C SER A 195 -20.50 32.82 -23.74
N ASP A 196 -19.86 32.57 -24.88
CA ASP A 196 -18.63 33.27 -25.21
C ASP A 196 -19.00 34.76 -25.33
N GLU A 197 -18.66 35.55 -24.32
CA GLU A 197 -18.65 37.00 -24.43
C GLU A 197 -17.50 37.42 -25.35
N GLU A 198 -17.85 38.24 -26.33
CA GLU A 198 -17.02 38.90 -27.36
C GLU A 198 -15.70 39.51 -26.84
#